data_AF-A0A349HNX2-F1
#
_entry.id   AF-A0A349HNX2-F1
#
_cell.length_a   1.000
_cell.length_b   1.000
_cell.length_c   1.000
_cell.angle_alpha   90.00
_cell.angle_beta   90.00
_cell.angle_gamma   90.00
#
_symmetry.space_group_name_H-M   'P 1'
#
loop_
_entity.id
_entity.type
_entity.pdbx_description
1 polymer ?
#
loop_
_entity_poly.entity_id
_entity_poly.type
_entity_poly.pdbx_seq_one_letter_code
_entity_poly.pdbx_strand_id
1 'polypeptide(L)'
;MTDCSITLRAIFNHFGEEKQLEKLQEKQVELLEAFESERPEHIQEELADNYNILMQFIQEYGYKKIMKIAIEKQERTLKRIEEGFYE
;
A
#
# COMPACT_ATOMS: atom_id res chain seq x y z
N MET A 1 10.81 19.74 -2.50
CA MET A 1 10.10 18.53 -2.05
C MET A 1 11.03 17.81 -1.11
N THR A 2 10.67 17.74 0.17
CA THR A 2 11.28 16.80 1.11
C THR A 2 11.24 15.42 0.48
N ASP A 3 12.34 14.68 0.55
CA ASP A 3 12.36 13.30 0.11
C ASP A 3 11.34 12.54 0.96
N CYS A 4 10.20 12.19 0.35
CA CYS A 4 9.10 11.50 1.02
C CYS A 4 9.60 10.23 1.72
N SER A 5 10.70 9.63 1.23
CA SER A 5 11.31 8.46 1.87
C SER A 5 11.97 8.73 3.23
N ILE A 6 12.55 9.91 3.44
CA ILE A 6 13.13 10.26 4.74
C ILE A 6 12.02 10.41 5.78
N THR A 7 10.92 11.06 5.40
CA THR A 7 9.77 11.25 6.29
C THR A 7 9.11 9.92 6.66
N LEU A 8 8.84 9.05 5.68
CA LEU A 8 8.19 7.77 5.91
C LEU A 8 9.03 6.85 6.79
N ARG A 9 10.35 6.80 6.55
CA ARG A 9 11.25 6.01 7.40
C ARG A 9 11.34 6.55 8.83
N ALA A 10 11.32 7.88 9.01
CA ALA A 10 11.31 8.48 10.34
C ALA A 10 10.03 8.12 11.12
N ILE A 11 8.87 8.10 10.45
CA ILE A 11 7.59 7.67 11.04
C ILE A 11 7.66 6.19 11.42
N PHE A 12 8.13 5.32 10.52
CA PHE A 12 8.25 3.89 10.78
C PHE A 12 9.14 3.61 12.00
N ASN A 13 10.32 4.26 12.05
CA ASN A 13 11.26 4.10 13.16
C ASN A 13 10.74 4.65 14.50
N HIS A 14 9.92 5.71 14.48
CA HIS A 14 9.37 6.29 15.70
C HIS A 14 8.37 5.34 16.38
N PHE A 15 7.48 4.74 15.59
CA PHE A 15 6.43 3.87 16.13
C PHE A 15 6.86 2.40 16.23
N GLY A 16 7.77 1.96 15.35
CA GLY A 16 8.22 0.58 15.25
C GLY A 16 7.28 -0.30 14.42
N GLU A 17 7.82 -1.43 13.95
CA GLU A 17 7.13 -2.37 13.05
C GLU A 17 5.80 -2.88 13.62
N GLU A 18 5.78 -3.30 14.88
CA GLU A 18 4.59 -3.85 15.54
C GLU A 18 3.41 -2.85 15.52
N LYS A 19 3.65 -1.59 15.90
CA LYS A 19 2.61 -0.56 15.87
C LYS A 19 2.20 -0.16 14.46
N GLN A 20 3.14 -0.17 13.52
CA GLN A 20 2.80 0.08 12.11
C GLN A 20 2.00 -1.07 11.51
N LEU A 21 2.19 -2.31 11.97
CA LEU A 21 1.38 -3.46 11.56
C LEU A 21 -0.05 -3.34 12.09
N GLU A 22 -0.22 -2.96 13.36
CA GLU A 22 -1.53 -2.65 13.93
C GLU A 22 -2.22 -1.53 13.13
N LYS A 23 -1.47 -0.48 12.80
CA LYS A 23 -2.02 0.64 12.01
C LYS A 23 -2.39 0.22 10.58
N LEU A 24 -1.61 -0.66 9.96
CA LEU A 24 -1.94 -1.21 8.64
C LEU A 24 -3.26 -1.98 8.68
N GLN A 25 -3.49 -2.77 9.73
CA GLN A 25 -4.73 -3.52 9.92
C GLN A 25 -5.94 -2.58 10.08
N GLU A 26 -5.81 -1.56 10.92
CA GLU A 26 -6.83 -0.51 11.09
C GLU A 26 -7.16 0.17 9.75
N LYS A 27 -6.12 0.57 8.99
CA LYS A 27 -6.29 1.21 7.68
C LYS A 27 -6.92 0.31 6.62
N GLN A 28 -6.77 -1.02 6.69
CA GLN A 28 -7.51 -1.91 5.80
C GLN A 28 -9.02 -1.88 6.08
N VAL A 29 -9.41 -1.85 7.36
CA VAL A 29 -10.83 -1.81 7.74
C VAL A 29 -11.45 -0.49 7.30
N GLU A 30 -10.81 0.64 7.60
CA GLU A 30 -11.29 1.97 7.22
C GLU A 30 -11.43 2.12 5.69
N LEU A 31 -10.51 1.54 4.91
CA LEU A 31 -10.60 1.55 3.45
C LEU A 31 -11.82 0.77 2.93
N LEU A 32 -12.13 -0.38 3.53
CA LEU A 32 -13.30 -1.16 3.15
C LEU A 32 -14.59 -0.39 3.47
N GLU A 33 -14.68 0.19 4.67
CA GLU A 33 -15.81 1.05 5.07
C GLU A 33 -15.95 2.27 4.15
N ALA A 34 -14.84 2.86 3.69
CA ALA A 34 -14.85 3.97 2.75
C ALA A 34 -15.45 3.55 1.39
N PHE A 35 -15.08 2.38 0.87
CA PHE A 35 -15.68 1.84 -0.37
C PHE A 35 -17.17 1.56 -0.21
N GLU A 36 -17.61 1.03 0.93
CA GLU A 36 -19.03 0.82 1.24
C GLU A 36 -19.82 2.13 1.36
N SER A 37 -19.15 3.23 1.70
CA SER A 37 -19.80 4.54 1.84
C SER A 37 -20.15 5.22 0.51
N GLU A 38 -19.63 4.74 -0.63
CA GLU A 38 -19.78 5.32 -1.97
C GLU A 38 -19.42 6.82 -2.09
N ARG A 39 -18.67 7.37 -1.12
CA ARG A 39 -18.20 8.77 -1.11
C ARG A 39 -16.78 8.86 -1.66
N PRO A 40 -16.58 9.43 -2.86
CA PRO A 40 -15.26 9.47 -3.50
C PRO A 40 -14.18 10.14 -2.64
N GLU A 41 -14.53 11.19 -1.89
CA GLU A 41 -13.59 11.92 -1.04
C GLU A 41 -13.06 11.03 0.11
N HIS A 42 -13.95 10.26 0.73
CA HIS A 42 -13.57 9.31 1.78
C HIS A 42 -12.71 8.18 1.24
N ILE A 43 -13.03 7.66 0.04
CA ILE A 43 -12.23 6.63 -0.61
C ILE A 43 -10.81 7.17 -0.91
N GLN A 44 -10.70 8.40 -1.41
CA GLN A 44 -9.41 9.02 -1.71
C GLN A 44 -8.56 9.23 -0.45
N GLU A 45 -9.18 9.65 0.65
CA GLU A 45 -8.51 9.83 1.94
C GLU A 45 -7.95 8.51 2.47
N GLU A 46 -8.78 7.47 2.52
CA GLU A 46 -8.31 6.17 3.03
C GLU A 46 -7.33 5.48 2.10
N LEU A 47 -7.42 5.68 0.77
CA LEU A 47 -6.39 5.24 -0.17
C LEU A 47 -5.05 5.92 0.08
N ALA A 48 -5.04 7.22 0.41
CA ALA A 48 -3.81 7.95 0.71
C ALA A 48 -3.18 7.46 2.02
N ASP A 49 -3.98 7.17 3.04
CA ASP A 49 -3.51 6.63 4.30
C ASP A 49 -2.94 5.22 4.13
N ASN A 50 -3.63 4.37 3.37
CA ASN A 50 -3.15 3.03 3.02
C ASN A 50 -1.84 3.07 2.21
N TYR A 51 -1.74 4.00 1.26
CA TYR A 51 -0.52 4.21 0.50
C TYR A 51 0.65 4.59 1.42
N ASN A 52 0.43 5.53 2.34
CA ASN A 52 1.48 5.99 3.26
C ASN A 52 1.98 4.86 4.15
N ILE A 53 1.08 4.07 4.76
CA ILE A 53 1.49 2.96 5.63
C ILE A 53 2.24 1.89 4.83
N LEU A 54 1.73 1.47 3.66
CA LEU A 54 2.39 0.48 2.82
C LEU A 54 3.76 0.97 2.35
N MET A 55 3.90 2.26 2.02
CA MET A 55 5.17 2.82 1.60
C MET A 55 6.23 2.82 2.70
N GLN A 56 5.83 2.94 3.97
CA GLN A 56 6.76 2.76 5.09
C GLN A 56 7.33 1.34 5.11
N PHE A 57 6.47 0.32 5.00
CA PHE A 57 6.89 -1.08 4.92
C PHE A 57 7.75 -1.33 3.67
N ILE A 58 7.34 -0.86 2.50
CA ILE A 58 8.07 -1.05 1.25
C ILE A 58 9.49 -0.47 1.35
N GLN A 59 9.65 0.68 2.00
CA GLN A 59 10.96 1.28 2.20
C GLN A 59 11.83 0.45 3.15
N GLU A 60 11.28 0.01 4.27
CA GLU A 60 12.01 -0.79 5.26
C GLU A 60 12.47 -2.15 4.69
N TYR A 61 11.60 -2.86 3.96
CA TYR A 61 11.91 -4.17 3.39
C TYR A 61 12.59 -4.13 2.00
N GLY A 62 12.87 -2.93 1.49
CA GLY A 62 13.66 -2.73 0.27
C GLY A 62 12.82 -2.41 -0.96
N TYR A 63 12.60 -1.11 -1.17
CA TYR A 63 11.80 -0.53 -2.25
C TYR A 63 12.12 -1.12 -3.63
N LYS A 64 13.40 -1.12 -4.05
CA LYS A 64 13.80 -1.56 -5.40
C LYS A 64 13.43 -3.01 -5.68
N LYS A 65 13.60 -3.90 -4.69
CA LYS A 65 13.31 -5.33 -4.83
C LYS A 65 11.80 -5.57 -4.89
N ILE A 66 11.04 -4.91 -4.01
CA ILE A 66 9.58 -5.04 -3.97
C ILE A 66 8.96 -4.49 -5.26
N MET A 67 9.44 -3.36 -5.78
CA MET A 67 8.91 -2.79 -7.02
C MET A 67 9.17 -3.67 -8.24
N LYS A 68 10.35 -4.30 -8.31
CA LYS A 68 10.60 -5.32 -9.33
C LYS A 68 9.60 -6.48 -9.24
N ILE A 69 9.37 -7.01 -8.04
CA ILE A 69 8.41 -8.11 -7.81
C ILE A 69 6.98 -7.68 -8.18
N ALA A 70 6.58 -6.44 -7.86
CA ALA A 70 5.26 -5.92 -8.17
C ALA A 70 5.03 -5.85 -9.70
N ILE A 71 6.01 -5.35 -10.46
CA ILE A 71 5.95 -5.29 -11.93
C ILE A 71 5.82 -6.71 -12.52
N GLU A 72 6.68 -7.65 -12.10
CA GLU A 72 6.62 -9.05 -12.57
C GLU A 72 5.28 -9.74 -12.22
N LYS A 73 4.61 -9.31 -11.15
CA LYS A 73 3.25 -9.79 -10.83
C LYS A 73 2.21 -9.19 -11.76
N GLN A 74 2.28 -7.89 -12.05
CA GLN A 74 1.38 -7.22 -12.99
C GLN A 74 1.46 -7.86 -14.39
N GLU A 75 2.67 -8.04 -14.92
CA GLU A 75 2.91 -8.67 -16.23
C GLU A 75 2.31 -10.08 -16.32
N ARG A 76 2.50 -10.89 -15.28
CA ARG A 76 1.93 -12.24 -15.19
C ARG A 76 0.40 -12.22 -15.09
N THR A 77 -0.17 -11.26 -14.38
CA THR A 77 -1.63 -11.12 -14.30
C THR A 77 -2.22 -10.74 -15.65
N LEU A 78 -1.59 -9.80 -16.37
CA LEU A 78 -2.00 -9.42 -17.73
C LEU A 78 -1.97 -10.62 -18.68
N LYS A 79 -0.90 -11.40 -18.66
CA LYS A 79 -0.80 -12.63 -19.46
C LYS A 79 -1.92 -13.63 -19.13
N ARG A 80 -2.27 -13.80 -17.86
CA ARG A 80 -3.37 -14.70 -17.43
C ARG A 80 -4.73 -14.22 -17.91
N ILE A 81 -4.94 -12.91 -17.99
CA ILE A 81 -6.15 -12.32 -18.57
C ILE A 81 -6.22 -12.68 -20.07
N GLU A 82 -5.12 -12.51 -20.81
CA GLU A 82 -5.03 -12.88 -22.23
C GLU A 82 -5.25 -14.39 -22.48
N GLU A 83 -4.82 -15.23 -21.54
CA GLU A 83 -4.98 -16.69 -21.58
C GLU A 83 -6.39 -17.18 -21.14
N GLY A 84 -7.29 -16.29 -20.72
CA GLY A 84 -8.63 -16.65 -20.26
C GLY A 84 -8.67 -17.36 -18.90
N PHE A 85 -7.67 -17.16 -18.05
CA PHE A 85 -7.57 -17.87 -16.76
C PHE A 85 -8.65 -17.46 -15.73
N TYR A 86 -9.26 -16.28 -15.89
CA TYR A 86 -10.21 -15.70 -14.94
C TYR A 86 -11.66 -15.72 -15.43
N GLU A 87 -11.92 -16.35 -16.58
CA GLU A 87 -13.26 -16.60 -17.15
C GLU A 87 -13.68 -18.05 -16.91
#